data_AF-A0A143GA33-F1
#
_entry.id   AF-A0A143GA33-F1
#
_cell.length_a   1.000
_cell.length_b   1.000
_cell.length_c   1.000
_cell.angle_alpha   90.00
_cell.angle_beta   90.00
_cell.angle_gamma   90.00
#
_symmetry.space_group_name_H-M   'P 1'
#
loop_
_entity.id
_entity.type
_entity.pdbx_description
1 polymer ?
#
loop_
_entity_poly.entity_id
_entity_poly.type
_entity_poly.pdbx_seq_one_letter_code
_entity_poly.pdbx_strand_id
1 'polypeptide(L)'
;MINSTDVFNAVAAQLTQSGWVTRNDKEIEKPVNEKQTLIMRVCGTQIDMRLSLTSNYTSIHFNDHSKDKLNQSSKLVIKQMASFERDWLNA
;
A
#
# COMPACT_ATOMS: atom_id res chain seq x y z
N MET A 1 -8.55 11.34 -14.46
CA MET A 1 -8.10 10.81 -13.16
C MET A 1 -6.80 10.05 -13.34
N ILE A 2 -5.98 9.96 -12.30
CA ILE A 2 -4.77 9.11 -12.25
C ILE A 2 -5.24 7.64 -12.32
N ASN A 3 -4.49 6.76 -12.99
CA ASN A 3 -4.80 5.34 -12.95
C ASN A 3 -4.13 4.67 -11.73
N SER A 4 -4.66 3.55 -11.25
CA SER A 4 -4.12 2.87 -10.06
C SER A 4 -2.70 2.35 -10.24
N THR A 5 -2.29 2.06 -11.48
CA THR A 5 -0.95 1.56 -11.80
C THR A 5 0.11 2.65 -11.63
N ASP A 6 -0.16 3.89 -12.02
CA ASP A 6 0.74 5.02 -11.83
C ASP A 6 0.95 5.29 -10.33
N VAL A 7 -0.16 5.26 -9.56
CA VAL A 7 -0.11 5.39 -8.10
C VAL A 7 0.69 4.24 -7.49
N PHE A 8 0.41 3.00 -7.89
CA PHE A 8 1.13 1.83 -7.41
C PHE A 8 2.63 1.95 -7.68
N ASN A 9 3.03 2.28 -8.92
CA ASN A 9 4.43 2.44 -9.29
C ASN A 9 5.13 3.52 -8.47
N ALA A 10 4.48 4.67 -8.25
CA ALA A 10 5.02 5.76 -7.44
C ALA A 10 5.15 5.40 -5.94
N VAL A 11 4.23 4.58 -5.42
CA VAL A 11 4.27 4.06 -4.05
C VAL A 11 5.36 2.99 -3.93
N ALA A 12 5.41 2.04 -4.85
CA ALA A 12 6.38 0.95 -4.86
C ALA A 12 7.82 1.47 -4.98
N ALA A 13 8.06 2.49 -5.81
CA ALA A 13 9.38 3.12 -5.94
C ALA A 13 9.89 3.74 -4.62
N GLN A 14 9.01 4.21 -3.74
CA GLN A 14 9.38 4.75 -2.43
C GLN A 14 9.49 3.65 -1.36
N LEU A 15 8.54 2.72 -1.33
CA LEU A 15 8.49 1.68 -0.31
C LEU A 15 9.60 0.62 -0.46
N THR A 16 10.03 0.34 -1.69
CA THR A 16 11.17 -0.56 -1.93
C THR A 16 12.48 -0.04 -1.33
N GLN A 17 12.63 1.28 -1.18
CA GLN A 17 13.76 1.89 -0.46
C GLN A 17 13.69 1.65 1.07
N SER A 18 12.53 1.22 1.58
CA SER A 18 12.24 0.97 3.00
C SER A 18 12.06 -0.52 3.31
N GLY A 19 12.57 -1.41 2.45
CA GLY A 19 12.56 -2.87 2.67
C GLY A 19 11.27 -3.59 2.25
N TRP A 20 10.37 -2.92 1.53
CA TRP A 20 9.24 -3.59 0.88
C TRP A 20 9.67 -4.24 -0.44
N VAL A 21 8.94 -5.26 -0.89
CA VAL A 21 9.22 -6.02 -2.12
C VAL A 21 7.96 -6.07 -2.98
N THR A 22 8.10 -5.76 -4.28
CA THR A 22 6.99 -5.87 -5.24
C THR A 22 6.68 -7.33 -5.51
N ARG A 23 5.41 -7.72 -5.34
CA ARG A 23 4.93 -9.10 -5.55
C ARG A 23 4.38 -9.30 -6.97
N ASN A 24 3.66 -8.31 -7.50
CA ASN A 24 3.14 -8.27 -8.86
C ASN A 24 2.86 -6.81 -9.30
N ASP A 25 2.11 -6.62 -10.39
CA ASP A 25 1.80 -5.31 -10.98
C ASP A 25 0.87 -4.43 -10.13
N LYS A 26 0.32 -4.96 -9.02
CA LYS A 26 -0.62 -4.25 -8.15
C LYS A 26 -0.37 -4.45 -6.66
N GLU A 27 0.52 -5.38 -6.29
CA GLU A 27 0.79 -5.76 -4.91
C GLU A 27 2.25 -5.55 -4.51
N ILE A 28 2.44 -5.02 -3.31
CA ILE A 28 3.74 -4.88 -2.65
C ILE A 28 3.64 -5.45 -1.24
N GLU A 29 4.69 -6.09 -0.76
CA GLU A 29 4.69 -6.80 0.50
C GLU A 29 5.91 -6.49 1.37
N LYS A 30 5.74 -6.65 2.68
CA LYS A 30 6.79 -6.51 3.68
C LYS A 30 6.77 -7.73 4.60
N PRO A 31 7.85 -8.52 4.65
CA PRO A 31 8.00 -9.56 5.67
C PRO A 31 7.97 -8.91 7.06
N VAL A 32 7.10 -9.41 7.94
CA VAL A 32 6.98 -8.94 9.33
C VAL A 32 7.79 -9.87 10.24
N ASN A 33 7.67 -11.17 10.04
CA ASN A 33 8.43 -12.22 10.71
C ASN A 33 8.43 -13.51 9.85
N GLU A 34 8.92 -14.63 10.39
CA GLU A 34 9.04 -15.91 9.68
C GLU A 34 7.72 -16.49 9.14
N LYS A 35 6.57 -16.04 9.66
CA LYS A 35 5.25 -16.59 9.31
C LYS A 35 4.29 -15.55 8.75
N GLN A 36 4.58 -14.27 8.92
CA GLN A 36 3.66 -13.19 8.58
C GLN A 36 4.28 -12.21 7.58
N THR A 37 3.46 -11.88 6.59
CA THR A 37 3.76 -10.91 5.54
C THR A 37 2.62 -9.92 5.47
N LEU A 38 2.96 -8.64 5.56
CA LEU A 38 2.03 -7.55 5.30
C LEU A 38 1.97 -7.33 3.79
N ILE A 39 0.78 -7.44 3.21
CA ILE A 39 0.58 -7.28 1.77
C ILE A 39 -0.35 -6.11 1.53
N MET A 40 0.05 -5.22 0.62
CA MET A 40 -0.75 -4.11 0.14
C MET A 40 -1.09 -4.32 -1.33
N ARG A 41 -2.29 -3.88 -1.73
CA ARG A 41 -2.72 -3.77 -3.12
C ARG A 41 -3.31 -2.39 -3.40
N VAL A 42 -2.94 -1.76 -4.51
CA VAL A 42 -3.64 -0.57 -5.04
C VAL A 42 -4.54 -1.00 -6.19
N CYS A 43 -5.86 -0.76 -6.08
CA CYS A 43 -6.85 -1.12 -7.09
C CYS A 43 -7.83 0.03 -7.32
N GLY A 44 -7.83 0.64 -8.51
CA GLY A 44 -8.61 1.84 -8.76
C GLY A 44 -8.27 2.95 -7.77
N THR A 45 -9.26 3.35 -6.97
CA THR A 45 -9.18 4.38 -5.92
C THR A 45 -9.15 3.77 -4.53
N GLN A 46 -8.85 2.48 -4.42
CA GLN A 46 -8.80 1.76 -3.16
C GLN A 46 -7.39 1.25 -2.89
N ILE A 47 -7.03 1.25 -1.61
CA ILE A 47 -5.87 0.55 -1.08
C ILE A 47 -6.40 -0.56 -0.20
N ASP A 48 -6.08 -1.80 -0.55
CA ASP A 48 -6.31 -2.95 0.29
C ASP A 48 -5.02 -3.26 1.06
N MET A 49 -5.14 -3.57 2.35
CA MET A 49 -4.06 -4.14 3.15
C MET A 49 -4.54 -5.42 3.82
N ARG A 50 -3.63 -6.38 3.95
CA ARG A 50 -3.85 -7.65 4.65
C ARG A 50 -2.58 -8.12 5.34
N LEU A 51 -2.71 -8.71 6.53
CA LEU A 51 -1.61 -9.39 7.21
C LEU A 51 -1.83 -10.91 7.10
N SER A 52 -0.89 -11.62 6.48
CA SER A 52 -1.04 -13.06 6.25
C SER A 52 -1.20 -13.84 7.56
N LEU A 53 -1.91 -14.97 7.48
CA LEU A 53 -2.20 -15.85 8.63
C LEU A 53 -2.96 -15.17 9.78
N THR A 54 -3.63 -14.06 9.51
CA THR A 54 -4.53 -13.38 10.45
C THR A 54 -5.84 -13.03 9.75
N SER A 55 -6.84 -12.60 10.53
CA SER A 55 -8.06 -12.00 9.99
C SER A 55 -7.93 -10.49 9.73
N ASN A 56 -6.73 -9.90 9.86
CA ASN A 56 -6.52 -8.48 9.65
C ASN A 56 -6.56 -8.15 8.16
N TYR A 57 -7.64 -7.48 7.75
CA TYR A 57 -7.87 -6.95 6.43
C TYR A 57 -8.53 -5.59 6.54
N THR A 58 -8.13 -4.65 5.68
CA THR A 58 -8.77 -3.34 5.56
C THR A 58 -8.70 -2.85 4.13
N SER A 59 -9.69 -2.06 3.74
CA SER A 59 -9.75 -1.39 2.45
C SER A 59 -10.16 0.06 2.67
N ILE A 60 -9.37 1.00 2.16
CA ILE A 60 -9.68 2.42 2.25
C ILE A 60 -9.68 3.05 0.86
N HIS A 61 -10.68 3.90 0.66
CA HIS A 61 -10.73 4.81 -0.47
C HIS A 61 -9.65 5.89 -0.31
N PHE A 62 -8.75 6.00 -1.27
CA PHE A 62 -7.87 7.16 -1.42
C PHE A 62 -8.43 8.03 -2.55
N ASN A 63 -8.53 9.33 -2.29
CA ASN A 63 -9.26 10.29 -3.12
C ASN A 63 -8.95 10.19 -4.63
N ASP A 64 -9.99 10.45 -5.42
CA ASP A 64 -9.90 10.67 -6.87
C ASP A 64 -9.18 11.97 -7.20
N HIS A 65 -7.90 11.84 -7.51
CA HIS A 65 -7.06 12.97 -7.89
C HIS A 65 -6.92 13.08 -9.42
N SER A 66 -6.76 14.32 -9.88
CA SER A 66 -6.42 14.65 -11.28
C SER A 66 -5.03 14.15 -11.64
N LYS A 67 -4.76 13.89 -12.93
CA LYS A 67 -3.52 13.22 -13.41
C LYS A 67 -2.22 13.92 -12.94
N ASP A 68 -2.25 15.25 -12.81
CA ASP A 68 -1.16 16.10 -12.37
C ASP A 68 -0.83 15.96 -10.87
N LYS A 69 -1.67 15.31 -10.07
CA LYS A 69 -1.52 15.18 -8.62
C LYS A 69 -0.94 13.84 -8.16
N LEU A 70 -0.25 13.10 -9.03
CA LEU A 70 0.34 11.78 -8.73
C LEU A 70 1.15 11.77 -7.42
N ASN A 71 2.01 12.77 -7.23
CA ASN A 71 2.85 12.89 -6.02
C ASN A 71 2.04 13.09 -4.73
N GLN A 72 0.90 13.78 -4.80
CA GLN A 72 0.02 13.97 -3.65
C GLN A 72 -0.72 12.67 -3.32
N SER A 73 -1.23 11.98 -4.35
CA SER A 73 -1.94 10.70 -4.20
C SER A 73 -1.04 9.62 -3.60
N SER A 74 0.18 9.46 -4.12
CA SER A 74 1.13 8.45 -3.63
C SER A 74 1.55 8.71 -2.18
N LYS A 75 1.78 9.97 -1.80
CA LYS A 75 2.06 10.35 -0.40
C LYS A 75 0.90 10.03 0.54
N LEU A 76 -0.34 10.26 0.10
CA LEU A 76 -1.52 9.93 0.90
C LEU A 76 -1.65 8.42 1.11
N VAL A 77 -1.44 7.63 0.05
CA VAL A 77 -1.41 6.15 0.13
C VAL A 77 -0.34 5.69 1.12
N ILE A 78 0.91 6.15 0.98
CA ILE A 78 2.01 5.77 1.87
C ILE A 78 1.69 6.11 3.33
N LYS A 79 1.12 7.29 3.60
CA LYS A 79 0.76 7.70 4.97
C LYS A 79 -0.31 6.79 5.56
N GLN A 80 -1.34 6.43 4.80
CA GLN A 80 -2.38 5.51 5.26
C GLN A 80 -1.78 4.12 5.55
N MET A 81 -0.93 3.62 4.65
CA MET A 81 -0.25 2.34 4.82
C MET A 81 0.61 2.28 6.07
N ALA A 82 1.42 3.32 6.31
CA ALA A 82 2.26 3.41 7.50
C ALA A 82 1.44 3.44 8.80
N SER A 83 0.23 4.03 8.76
CA SER A 83 -0.69 3.97 9.91
C SER A 83 -1.12 2.53 10.17
N PHE A 84 -1.60 1.83 9.15
CA PHE A 84 -2.06 0.45 9.29
C PHE A 84 -0.97 -0.51 9.72
N GLU A 85 0.22 -0.38 9.14
CA GLU A 85 1.38 -1.16 9.56
C GLU A 85 1.64 -0.97 11.06
N ARG A 86 1.73 0.28 11.52
CA ARG A 86 1.94 0.56 12.95
C ARG A 86 0.80 0.00 13.80
N ASP A 87 -0.44 0.21 13.40
CA ASP A 87 -1.61 -0.16 14.20
C ASP A 87 -1.77 -1.69 14.29
N TRP A 88 -1.40 -2.45 13.25
CA TRP A 88 -1.47 -3.92 13.25
C TRP A 88 -0.27 -4.60 13.87
N LEU A 89 0.93 -4.01 13.77
CA LEU A 89 2.15 -4.62 14.31
C LEU A 89 2.38 -4.29 15.78
N ASN A 90 1.65 -3.33 16.34
CA ASN A 90 1.72 -2.97 17.77
C ASN A 90 0.46 -3.34 18.58
N ALA A 91 -0.52 -4.00 17.95
CA ALA A 91 -1.73 -4.52 18.61
C ALA A 91 -1.53 -5.98 19.03
#